data_AF-A0A951N2N5-F1
#
_entry.id   AF-A0A951N2N5-F1
#
_cell.length_a   1.000
_cell.length_b   1.000
_cell.length_c   1.000
_cell.angle_alpha   90.00
_cell.angle_beta   90.00
_cell.angle_gamma   90.00
#
_symmetry.space_group_name_H-M   'P 1'
#
loop_
_entity.id
_entity.type
_entity.pdbx_description
1 polymer ?
#
loop_
_entity_poly.entity_id
_entity_poly.type
_entity_poly.pdbx_seq_one_letter_code
_entity_poly.pdbx_strand_id
1 'polypeptide(L)'
;MTDEPTLRLQEGRRLLDAGDLDAAVRILGPLTGHSDPDLSGEAWLAIGTARYRADDEPGALAAWQASANAGGRTAWLGWRSVAEQLVRDGDLESAISAYREADRRAPAEERGAIANRIAWLLKETGHDFAARRQFNRARGAYARHVPAVTYTIIAICAALFAVDALLSQGATLSGGFFGGGVGPIGEDHLINAIFVAQGEWWRIFTSAFFHLGPIHLAFNMYVLYLYGSVVERMYGPIEYAAIYLLAAAGGSVLTILIDPAQFAAGASGAIFGVIGLTFVVSRRHHAVLGREARAMMGGVGTYLIFLLVFTFAVPGISWTGHIGGLLVGALLGLFLPPTGVATLAGMWRTPTGEQLHSSMALPARIAVYAGVAALLLVGSWVAIERLVG
;
A
#
# COMPACT_ATOMS: atom_id res chain seq x y z
N MET A 1 17.02 -3.02 37.32
CA MET A 1 15.97 -3.01 38.36
C MET A 1 14.89 -2.08 37.87
N THR A 2 13.68 -2.57 37.62
CA THR A 2 12.53 -1.70 37.33
C THR A 2 12.16 -0.93 38.59
N ASP A 3 12.08 0.39 38.46
CA ASP A 3 11.77 1.31 39.56
C ASP A 3 10.29 1.19 39.98
N GLU A 4 10.00 1.32 41.28
CA GLU A 4 8.68 1.12 41.88
C GLU A 4 7.55 1.95 41.23
N PRO A 5 7.77 3.24 40.86
CA PRO A 5 6.77 4.03 40.13
C PRO A 5 6.40 3.45 38.76
N THR A 6 7.38 2.87 38.06
CA THR A 6 7.16 2.26 36.73
C THR A 6 6.30 1.02 36.84
N LEU A 7 6.52 0.19 37.86
CA LEU A 7 5.70 -1.00 38.13
C LEU A 7 4.25 -0.61 38.47
N ARG A 8 4.06 0.45 39.27
CA ARG A 8 2.71 0.97 39.57
C ARG A 8 1.98 1.46 38.32
N LEU A 9 2.68 2.15 37.42
CA LEU A 9 2.11 2.61 36.16
C LEU A 9 1.68 1.44 35.26
N GLN A 10 2.51 0.39 35.17
CA GLN A 10 2.20 -0.83 34.43
C GLN A 10 0.98 -1.55 35.01
N GLU A 11 0.91 -1.68 36.34
CA GLU A 11 -0.23 -2.32 36.99
C GLU A 11 -1.52 -1.51 36.81
N GLY A 12 -1.45 -0.18 36.92
CA GLY A 12 -2.58 0.70 36.64
C GLY A 12 -3.13 0.53 35.22
N ARG A 13 -2.26 0.35 34.22
CA ARG A 13 -2.66 0.02 32.84
C ARG A 13 -3.31 -1.35 32.73
N ARG A 14 -2.72 -2.37 33.36
CA ARG A 14 -3.28 -3.72 33.38
C ARG A 14 -4.71 -3.73 33.96
N LEU A 15 -4.95 -2.97 35.03
CA LEU A 15 -6.28 -2.82 35.63
C LEU A 15 -7.26 -2.09 34.72
N LEU A 16 -6.82 -1.03 34.02
CA LEU A 16 -7.61 -0.35 33.00
C LEU A 16 -8.04 -1.30 31.87
N ASP A 17 -7.13 -2.15 31.41
CA ASP A 17 -7.40 -3.12 30.35
C ASP A 17 -8.32 -4.25 30.83
N ALA A 18 -8.23 -4.62 32.10
CA ALA A 18 -9.15 -5.56 32.75
C ALA A 18 -10.54 -4.96 33.07
N GLY A 19 -10.71 -3.64 32.92
CA GLY A 19 -11.97 -2.94 33.19
C GLY A 19 -12.18 -2.54 34.66
N ASP A 20 -11.20 -2.71 35.53
CA ASP A 20 -11.26 -2.27 36.94
C ASP A 20 -10.80 -0.81 37.05
N LEU A 21 -11.69 0.10 36.63
CA LEU A 21 -11.41 1.53 36.48
C LEU A 21 -11.06 2.18 37.82
N ASP A 22 -11.78 1.84 38.89
CA ASP A 22 -11.56 2.41 40.22
C ASP A 22 -10.22 1.95 40.82
N ALA A 23 -9.86 0.67 40.67
CA ALA A 23 -8.56 0.20 41.13
C ALA A 23 -7.42 0.84 40.36
N ALA A 24 -7.58 1.02 39.04
CA ALA A 24 -6.59 1.72 38.24
C ALA A 24 -6.38 3.17 38.71
N VAL A 25 -7.47 3.94 38.92
CA VAL A 25 -7.36 5.32 39.41
C VAL A 25 -6.69 5.37 40.79
N ARG A 26 -7.00 4.45 41.70
CA ARG A 26 -6.35 4.38 43.03
C ARG A 26 -4.85 4.12 42.94
N ILE A 27 -4.40 3.21 42.07
CA ILE A 27 -2.97 2.89 41.91
C ILE A 27 -2.22 4.01 41.20
N LEU A 28 -2.86 4.68 40.23
CA LEU A 28 -2.25 5.74 39.44
C LEU A 28 -2.22 7.09 40.17
N GLY A 29 -3.16 7.35 41.08
CA GLY A 29 -3.29 8.62 41.80
C GLY A 29 -1.99 9.14 42.42
N PRO A 30 -1.22 8.32 43.17
CA PRO A 30 0.07 8.75 43.73
C PRO A 30 1.12 9.18 42.70
N LEU A 31 1.02 8.73 41.45
CA LEU A 31 1.98 9.07 40.39
C LEU A 31 1.71 10.44 39.76
N THR A 32 0.52 11.02 39.96
CA THR A 32 0.15 12.29 39.32
C THR A 32 0.96 13.49 39.80
N GLY A 33 1.48 13.43 41.03
CA GLY A 33 2.37 14.44 41.62
C GLY A 33 3.86 14.12 41.49
N HIS A 34 4.23 13.10 40.70
CA HIS A 34 5.61 12.70 40.55
C HIS A 34 6.45 13.79 39.83
N SER A 35 7.73 13.92 40.20
CA SER A 35 8.63 14.94 39.64
C SER A 35 9.03 14.68 38.18
N ASP A 36 9.02 13.41 37.78
CA ASP A 36 9.19 13.01 36.38
C ASP A 36 7.91 13.31 35.57
N PRO A 37 7.96 14.23 34.59
CA PRO A 37 6.82 14.61 33.78
C PRO A 37 6.28 13.47 32.92
N ASP A 38 7.10 12.48 32.54
CA ASP A 38 6.62 11.33 31.76
C ASP A 38 5.73 10.43 32.64
N LEU A 39 6.17 10.12 33.86
CA LEU A 39 5.40 9.32 34.81
C LEU A 39 4.10 10.01 35.22
N SER A 40 4.17 11.30 35.58
CA SER A 40 2.99 12.09 35.95
C SER A 40 2.03 12.24 34.77
N GLY A 41 2.55 12.57 33.57
CA GLY A 41 1.77 12.73 32.35
C GLY A 41 1.07 11.44 31.92
N GLU A 42 1.75 10.30 31.99
CA GLU A 42 1.19 8.98 31.68
C GLU A 42 0.13 8.55 32.70
N ALA A 43 0.34 8.82 33.99
CA ALA A 43 -0.65 8.54 35.03
C ALA A 43 -1.93 9.36 34.82
N TRP A 44 -1.80 10.66 34.56
CA TRP A 44 -2.94 11.52 34.26
C TRP A 44 -3.70 11.10 32.99
N LEU A 45 -2.98 10.70 31.94
CA LEU A 45 -3.60 10.21 30.70
C LEU A 45 -4.44 8.94 30.93
N ALA A 46 -3.89 8.01 31.72
CA ALA A 46 -4.54 6.77 32.09
C ALA A 46 -5.76 7.02 33.00
N ILE A 47 -5.66 7.92 33.98
CA ILE A 47 -6.79 8.35 34.82
C ILE A 47 -7.90 8.99 33.98
N GLY A 48 -7.55 9.85 33.02
CA GLY A 48 -8.53 10.46 32.12
C GLY A 48 -9.27 9.41 31.29
N THR A 49 -8.55 8.39 30.81
CA THR A 49 -9.15 7.24 30.10
C THR A 49 -10.10 6.44 31.01
N ALA A 50 -9.71 6.21 32.27
CA ALA A 50 -10.54 5.51 33.26
C ALA A 50 -11.86 6.25 33.51
N ARG A 51 -11.77 7.56 33.78
CA ARG A 51 -12.93 8.41 34.04
C ARG A 51 -13.86 8.50 32.84
N TYR A 52 -13.30 8.62 31.63
CA TYR A 52 -14.08 8.62 30.41
C TYR A 52 -14.87 7.32 30.23
N ARG A 53 -14.25 6.16 30.52
CA ARG A 53 -14.92 4.84 30.47
C ARG A 53 -15.97 4.65 31.57
N ALA A 54 -15.92 5.47 32.62
CA ALA A 54 -16.88 5.49 33.72
C ALA A 54 -17.98 6.57 33.52
N ASP A 55 -18.09 7.13 32.32
CA ASP A 55 -19.01 8.23 31.97
C ASP A 55 -18.81 9.53 32.79
N ASP A 56 -17.61 9.73 33.38
CA ASP A 56 -17.19 10.98 34.03
C ASP A 56 -16.40 11.85 33.04
N GLU A 57 -17.11 12.45 32.08
CA GLU A 57 -16.49 13.32 31.07
C GLU A 57 -15.79 14.56 31.65
N PRO A 58 -16.38 15.31 32.62
CA PRO A 58 -15.70 16.47 33.21
C PRO A 58 -14.41 16.08 33.94
N GLY A 59 -14.44 14.97 34.67
CA GLY A 59 -13.25 14.46 35.35
C GLY A 59 -12.21 13.90 34.38
N ALA A 60 -12.62 13.33 33.26
CA ALA A 60 -11.73 12.90 32.18
C ALA A 60 -11.02 14.08 31.52
N LEU A 61 -11.77 15.13 31.17
CA LEU A 61 -11.22 16.35 30.59
C LEU A 61 -10.19 17.00 31.51
N ALA A 62 -10.50 17.13 32.81
CA ALA A 62 -9.57 17.68 33.79
C ALA A 62 -8.26 16.86 33.88
N ALA A 63 -8.36 15.53 33.84
CA ALA A 63 -7.20 14.65 33.86
C ALA A 63 -6.37 14.75 32.57
N TRP A 64 -7.00 14.84 31.39
CA TRP A 64 -6.28 15.03 30.13
C TRP A 64 -5.61 16.41 30.03
N GLN A 65 -6.23 17.46 30.57
CA GLN A 65 -5.60 18.78 30.70
C GLN A 65 -4.38 18.71 31.64
N ALA A 66 -4.49 17.99 32.77
CA ALA A 66 -3.36 17.77 33.66
C ALA A 66 -2.22 16.99 32.97
N SER A 67 -2.55 15.96 32.18
CA SER A 67 -1.57 15.23 31.36
C SER A 67 -0.89 16.13 30.33
N ALA A 68 -1.66 16.98 29.64
CA ALA A 68 -1.15 17.94 28.68
C ALA A 68 -0.19 18.97 29.31
N ASN A 69 -0.48 19.37 30.56
CA ASN A 69 0.30 20.35 31.32
C ASN A 69 1.50 19.75 32.06
N ALA A 70 1.46 18.46 32.40
CA ALA A 70 2.59 17.75 33.01
C ALA A 70 3.83 17.76 32.10
N GLY A 71 3.63 17.85 30.78
CA GLY A 71 4.72 17.87 29.81
C GLY A 71 5.16 16.47 29.43
N GLY A 72 6.47 16.32 29.19
CA GLY A 72 7.04 15.03 28.79
C GLY A 72 6.62 14.55 27.40
N ARG A 73 6.89 13.28 27.11
CA ARG A 73 6.65 12.62 25.82
C ARG A 73 5.17 12.36 25.54
N THR A 74 4.32 12.35 26.55
CA THR A 74 2.88 12.08 26.40
C THR A 74 2.01 13.33 26.42
N ALA A 75 2.56 14.53 26.62
CA ALA A 75 1.78 15.78 26.60
C ALA A 75 0.94 15.94 25.32
N TRP A 76 1.46 15.49 24.17
CA TRP A 76 0.71 15.56 22.91
C TRP A 76 -0.55 14.67 22.91
N LEU A 77 -0.53 13.53 23.63
CA LEU A 77 -1.70 12.67 23.82
C LEU A 77 -2.74 13.33 24.74
N GLY A 78 -2.29 14.04 25.78
CA GLY A 78 -3.15 14.87 26.62
C GLY A 78 -3.87 15.93 25.78
N TRP A 79 -3.12 16.74 25.04
CA TRP A 79 -3.68 17.76 24.13
C TRP A 79 -4.61 17.18 23.07
N ARG A 80 -4.26 16.00 22.51
CA ARG A 80 -5.11 15.29 21.56
C ARG A 80 -6.44 14.87 22.19
N SER A 81 -6.42 14.34 23.42
CA SER A 81 -7.63 13.89 24.13
C SER A 81 -8.52 15.06 24.51
N VAL A 82 -7.94 16.18 24.95
CA VAL A 82 -8.65 17.46 25.15
C VAL A 82 -9.32 17.92 23.86
N ALA A 83 -8.60 17.90 22.73
CA ALA A 83 -9.17 18.27 21.44
C ALA A 83 -10.34 17.35 21.04
N GLU A 84 -10.22 16.05 21.26
CA GLU A 84 -11.28 15.07 20.98
C GLU A 84 -12.53 15.34 21.82
N GLN A 85 -12.39 15.72 23.10
CA GLN A 85 -13.53 16.12 23.94
C GLN A 85 -14.19 17.41 23.42
N LEU A 86 -13.40 18.44 23.10
CA LEU A 86 -13.93 19.70 22.58
C LEU A 86 -14.72 19.53 21.28
N VAL A 87 -14.32 18.57 20.42
CA VAL A 87 -15.11 18.19 19.23
C VAL A 87 -16.46 17.60 19.61
N ARG A 88 -16.54 16.75 20.65
CA ARG A 88 -17.82 16.18 21.13
C ARG A 88 -18.73 17.26 21.70
N ASP A 89 -18.14 18.23 22.40
CA ASP A 89 -18.86 19.36 22.99
C ASP A 89 -19.29 20.40 21.95
N GLY A 90 -18.83 20.27 20.70
CA GLY A 90 -19.13 21.19 19.60
C GLY A 90 -18.27 22.46 19.55
N ASP A 91 -17.27 22.58 20.42
CA ASP A 91 -16.32 23.71 20.42
C ASP A 91 -15.16 23.46 19.44
N LEU A 92 -15.45 23.61 18.15
CA LEU A 92 -14.53 23.27 17.07
C LEU A 92 -13.29 24.18 17.01
N GLU A 93 -13.42 25.47 17.36
CA GLU A 93 -12.29 26.42 17.32
C GLU A 93 -11.28 26.15 18.45
N SER A 94 -11.77 25.86 19.66
CA SER A 94 -10.90 25.40 20.75
C SER A 94 -10.28 24.04 20.42
N ALA A 95 -11.03 23.14 19.78
CA ALA A 95 -10.51 21.84 19.34
C ALA A 95 -9.37 21.98 18.33
N ILE A 96 -9.48 22.88 17.34
CA ILE A 96 -8.40 23.20 16.40
C ILE A 96 -7.16 23.67 17.16
N SER A 97 -7.34 24.55 18.14
CA SER A 97 -6.23 25.07 18.95
C SER A 97 -5.54 23.97 19.76
N ALA A 98 -6.31 23.10 20.42
CA ALA A 98 -5.78 21.96 21.16
C ALA A 98 -5.06 20.94 20.24
N TYR A 99 -5.59 20.66 19.04
CA TYR A 99 -4.89 19.81 18.08
C TYR A 99 -3.58 20.44 17.56
N ARG A 100 -3.49 21.77 17.45
CA ARG A 100 -2.23 22.44 17.12
C ARG A 100 -1.21 22.26 18.24
N GLU A 101 -1.63 22.31 19.52
CA GLU A 101 -0.75 22.00 20.65
C GLU A 101 -0.24 20.55 20.61
N ALA A 102 -1.11 19.61 20.25
CA ALA A 102 -0.75 18.21 20.05
C ALA A 102 0.25 18.05 18.89
N ASP A 103 -0.01 18.63 17.72
CA ASP A 103 0.87 18.56 16.53
C ASP A 103 2.28 19.11 16.82
N ARG A 104 2.39 20.19 17.60
CA ARG A 104 3.69 20.78 17.99
C ARG A 104 4.55 19.82 18.81
N ARG A 105 3.93 19.00 19.66
CA ARG A 105 4.60 18.09 20.62
C ARG A 105 4.70 16.65 20.13
N ALA A 106 3.91 16.28 19.12
CA ALA A 106 3.85 14.91 18.63
C ALA A 106 5.13 14.48 17.89
N PRO A 107 5.48 13.18 17.96
CA PRO A 107 6.48 12.56 17.10
C PRO A 107 6.17 12.73 15.62
N ALA A 108 7.19 12.69 14.74
CA ALA A 108 7.04 12.99 13.32
C ALA A 108 6.02 12.07 12.61
N GLU A 109 5.96 10.80 13.00
CA GLU A 109 5.03 9.79 12.50
C GLU A 109 3.56 10.09 12.84
N GLU A 110 3.28 10.75 13.96
CA GLU A 110 1.91 11.06 14.43
C GLU A 110 1.36 12.38 13.86
N ARG A 111 2.25 13.32 13.50
CA ARG A 111 1.87 14.65 12.97
C ARG A 111 0.98 14.58 11.73
N GLY A 112 1.13 13.54 10.91
CA GLY A 112 0.26 13.31 9.75
C GLY A 112 -1.21 13.10 10.12
N ALA A 113 -1.45 12.25 11.13
CA ALA A 113 -2.78 11.94 11.61
C ALA A 113 -3.43 13.13 12.33
N ILE A 114 -2.64 13.93 13.06
CA ILE A 114 -3.11 15.15 13.72
C ILE A 114 -3.43 16.23 12.67
N ALA A 115 -2.57 16.44 11.68
CA ALA A 115 -2.82 17.37 10.58
C ALA A 115 -4.11 17.05 9.82
N ASN A 116 -4.41 15.76 9.62
CA ASN A 116 -5.66 15.34 8.98
C ASN A 116 -6.91 15.73 9.81
N ARG A 117 -6.84 15.60 11.13
CA ARG A 117 -7.94 16.01 12.04
C ARG A 117 -8.16 17.52 11.99
N ILE A 118 -7.08 18.30 12.09
CA ILE A 118 -7.12 19.77 11.95
C ILE A 118 -7.74 20.16 10.60
N ALA A 119 -7.39 19.45 9.52
CA ALA A 119 -7.90 19.74 8.19
C ALA A 119 -9.43 19.60 8.09
N TRP A 120 -9.99 18.55 8.70
CA TRP A 120 -11.45 18.36 8.74
C TRP A 120 -12.15 19.43 9.58
N LEU A 121 -11.62 19.76 10.75
CA LEU A 121 -12.21 20.82 11.59
C LEU A 121 -12.17 22.18 10.89
N LEU A 122 -11.05 22.53 10.26
CA LEU A 122 -10.93 23.76 9.47
C LEU A 122 -11.94 23.79 8.31
N LYS A 123 -12.25 22.64 7.71
CA LYS A 123 -13.26 22.57 6.65
C LYS A 123 -14.66 22.83 7.23
N GLU A 124 -14.97 22.22 8.36
CA GLU A 124 -16.26 22.39 9.04
C GLU A 124 -16.47 23.83 9.52
N THR A 125 -15.41 24.52 9.93
CA THR A 125 -15.47 25.93 10.34
C THR A 125 -15.30 26.93 9.18
N GLY A 126 -15.34 26.48 7.91
CA GLY A 126 -15.34 27.36 6.73
C GLY A 126 -13.95 27.85 6.26
N HIS A 127 -12.87 27.29 6.78
CA HIS A 127 -11.48 27.65 6.45
C HIS A 127 -10.87 26.76 5.34
N ASP A 128 -11.50 26.71 4.17
CA ASP A 128 -11.15 25.79 3.07
C ASP A 128 -9.67 25.82 2.63
N PHE A 129 -9.07 27.01 2.53
CA PHE A 129 -7.67 27.14 2.10
C PHE A 129 -6.71 26.57 3.14
N ALA A 130 -6.95 26.85 4.42
CA ALA A 130 -6.16 26.33 5.52
C ALA A 130 -6.34 24.80 5.65
N ALA A 131 -7.57 24.31 5.45
CA ALA A 131 -7.87 22.88 5.41
C ALA A 131 -7.07 22.16 4.32
N ARG A 132 -7.05 22.69 3.08
CA ARG A 132 -6.25 22.14 1.96
C ARG A 132 -4.77 22.03 2.31
N ARG A 133 -4.19 23.05 2.95
CA ARG A 133 -2.78 23.01 3.39
C ARG A 133 -2.53 21.89 4.40
N GLN A 134 -3.44 21.70 5.35
CA GLN A 134 -3.33 20.63 6.35
C GLN A 134 -3.54 19.23 5.74
N PHE A 135 -4.48 19.07 4.81
CA PHE A 135 -4.61 17.83 4.04
C PHE A 135 -3.34 17.50 3.25
N ASN A 136 -2.68 18.49 2.65
CA ASN A 136 -1.42 18.27 1.94
C ASN A 136 -0.30 17.83 2.90
N ARG A 137 -0.22 18.44 4.09
CA ARG A 137 0.76 18.06 5.12
C ARG A 137 0.48 16.66 5.68
N ALA A 138 -0.79 16.33 5.92
CA ALA A 138 -1.21 15.00 6.31
C ALA A 138 -0.76 13.96 5.27
N ARG A 139 -1.03 14.24 3.98
CA ARG A 139 -0.57 13.42 2.86
C ARG A 139 0.95 13.30 2.80
N GLY A 140 1.69 14.38 3.05
CA GLY A 140 3.17 14.38 3.08
C GLY A 140 3.78 13.45 4.14
N ALA A 141 3.13 13.29 5.29
CA ALA A 141 3.56 12.35 6.33
C ALA A 141 3.26 10.87 5.96
N TYR A 142 2.20 10.62 5.16
CA TYR A 142 1.91 9.33 4.53
C TYR A 142 2.68 9.10 3.21
N ALA A 143 3.29 10.15 2.63
CA ALA A 143 3.99 10.13 1.34
C ALA A 143 5.39 9.50 1.40
N ARG A 144 5.75 8.79 2.49
CA ARG A 144 7.04 8.11 2.61
C ARG A 144 7.20 6.87 1.71
N HIS A 145 6.18 6.45 0.97
CA HIS A 145 6.34 5.44 -0.08
C HIS A 145 6.53 6.12 -1.44
N VAL A 146 7.79 6.42 -1.77
CA VAL A 146 8.19 6.56 -3.17
C VAL A 146 8.05 5.16 -3.80
N PRO A 147 7.27 4.97 -4.88
CA PRO A 147 7.11 3.68 -5.53
C PRO A 147 8.39 3.35 -6.31
N ALA A 148 9.44 3.02 -5.56
CA ALA A 148 10.79 2.85 -6.05
C ALA A 148 10.88 1.73 -7.07
N VAL A 149 10.22 0.59 -6.82
CA VAL A 149 10.24 -0.56 -7.73
C VAL A 149 9.50 -0.22 -9.02
N THR A 150 8.37 0.47 -8.95
CA THR A 150 7.64 0.94 -10.14
C THR A 150 8.54 1.84 -11.00
N TYR A 151 9.20 2.83 -10.39
CA TYR A 151 10.13 3.69 -11.12
C TYR A 151 11.36 2.94 -11.64
N THR A 152 11.88 1.97 -10.90
CA THR A 152 12.98 1.11 -11.35
C THR A 152 12.59 0.30 -12.58
N ILE A 153 11.40 -0.32 -12.60
CA ILE A 153 10.91 -1.06 -13.76
C ILE A 153 10.76 -0.13 -14.97
N ILE A 154 10.19 1.07 -14.76
CA ILE A 154 10.05 2.08 -15.82
C ILE A 154 11.42 2.47 -16.38
N ALA A 155 12.38 2.74 -15.50
CA ALA A 155 13.74 3.10 -15.89
C ALA A 155 14.43 1.97 -16.67
N ILE A 156 14.28 0.71 -16.24
CA ILE A 156 14.83 -0.45 -16.96
C ILE A 156 14.23 -0.56 -18.36
N CYS A 157 12.89 -0.49 -18.48
CA CYS A 157 12.23 -0.58 -19.79
C CYS A 157 12.66 0.54 -20.73
N ALA A 158 12.73 1.78 -20.22
CA ALA A 158 13.17 2.93 -21.00
C ALA A 158 14.65 2.82 -21.42
N ALA A 159 15.53 2.36 -20.52
CA ALA A 159 16.94 2.17 -20.81
C ALA A 159 17.16 1.06 -21.87
N LEU A 160 16.52 -0.09 -21.72
CA LEU A 160 16.62 -1.19 -22.69
C LEU A 160 16.11 -0.76 -24.07
N PHE A 161 14.97 -0.06 -24.11
CA PHE A 161 14.45 0.46 -25.37
C PHE A 161 15.40 1.47 -26.02
N ALA A 162 16.02 2.36 -25.22
CA ALA A 162 17.00 3.32 -25.73
C ALA A 162 18.25 2.62 -26.29
N VAL A 163 18.75 1.57 -25.61
CA VAL A 163 19.88 0.78 -26.08
C VAL A 163 19.54 0.05 -27.39
N ASP A 164 18.38 -0.59 -27.47
CA ASP A 164 17.92 -1.27 -28.70
C ASP A 164 17.73 -0.28 -29.86
N ALA A 165 17.19 0.91 -29.59
CA ALA A 165 17.09 1.98 -30.58
C ALA A 165 18.47 2.44 -31.08
N LEU A 166 19.46 2.52 -30.20
CA LEU A 166 20.81 2.90 -30.59
C LEU A 166 21.49 1.82 -31.45
N LEU A 167 21.39 0.56 -31.03
CA LEU A 167 22.01 -0.58 -31.73
C LEU A 167 21.35 -0.87 -33.08
N SER A 168 20.05 -0.59 -33.21
CA SER A 168 19.30 -0.71 -34.47
C SER A 168 19.37 0.54 -35.36
N GLN A 169 20.25 1.50 -35.04
CA GLN A 169 20.38 2.77 -35.78
C GLN A 169 19.05 3.55 -35.92
N GLY A 170 18.21 3.47 -34.90
CA GLY A 170 16.91 4.12 -34.85
C GLY A 170 15.77 3.34 -35.51
N ALA A 171 16.00 2.12 -36.03
CA ALA A 171 14.95 1.34 -36.69
C ALA A 171 13.75 1.10 -35.74
N THR A 172 13.99 0.80 -34.46
CA THR A 172 12.90 0.59 -33.49
C THR A 172 12.08 1.86 -33.18
N LEU A 173 12.62 3.05 -33.47
CA LEU A 173 11.91 4.34 -33.31
C LEU A 173 10.89 4.58 -34.42
N SER A 174 11.10 3.97 -35.59
CA SER A 174 10.13 4.01 -36.70
C SER A 174 8.87 3.18 -36.41
N GLY A 175 8.90 2.40 -35.32
CA GLY A 175 7.81 1.56 -34.90
C GLY A 175 6.56 2.33 -34.46
N GLY A 176 5.39 1.84 -34.85
CA GLY A 176 4.10 2.31 -34.33
C GLY A 176 3.78 1.74 -32.95
N PHE A 177 2.51 1.78 -32.56
CA PHE A 177 2.05 1.15 -31.31
C PHE A 177 2.26 -0.39 -31.33
N PHE A 178 2.27 -1.04 -32.50
CA PHE A 178 2.27 -2.52 -32.62
C PHE A 178 3.27 -3.09 -33.63
N GLY A 179 4.13 -2.25 -34.20
CA GLY A 179 4.92 -2.65 -35.35
C GLY A 179 6.14 -1.77 -35.53
N GLY A 180 7.26 -2.24 -34.98
CA GLY A 180 8.60 -1.69 -35.18
C GLY A 180 9.72 -2.72 -34.96
N GLY A 181 9.37 -3.98 -34.66
CA GLY A 181 10.33 -4.96 -34.16
C GLY A 181 10.97 -4.52 -32.84
N VAL A 182 12.01 -5.23 -32.43
CA VAL A 182 12.93 -4.84 -31.36
C VAL A 182 14.33 -4.68 -31.94
N GLY A 183 15.27 -4.18 -31.14
CA GLY A 183 16.68 -4.19 -31.53
C GLY A 183 17.32 -5.56 -31.33
N PRO A 184 18.62 -5.68 -31.64
CA PRO A 184 19.34 -6.95 -31.56
C PRO A 184 19.30 -7.60 -30.17
N ILE A 185 19.31 -6.81 -29.09
CA ILE A 185 19.22 -7.37 -27.74
C ILE A 185 17.80 -7.89 -27.52
N GLY A 186 16.78 -7.12 -27.90
CA GLY A 186 15.40 -7.54 -27.74
C GLY A 186 15.09 -8.87 -28.44
N GLU A 187 15.67 -9.15 -29.61
CA GLU A 187 15.45 -10.42 -30.34
C GLU A 187 15.77 -11.66 -29.47
N ASP A 188 16.78 -11.54 -28.60
CA ASP A 188 17.18 -12.58 -27.64
C ASP A 188 16.27 -12.68 -26.40
N HIS A 189 15.27 -11.81 -26.30
CA HIS A 189 14.37 -11.70 -25.15
C HIS A 189 12.87 -11.82 -25.49
N LEU A 190 12.47 -11.79 -26.77
CA LEU A 190 11.06 -12.04 -27.14
C LEU A 190 10.61 -13.39 -26.62
N ILE A 191 9.39 -13.46 -26.08
CA ILE A 191 8.81 -14.74 -25.72
C ILE A 191 8.47 -15.52 -27.00
N ASN A 192 8.89 -16.78 -27.03
CA ASN A 192 8.56 -17.75 -28.05
C ASN A 192 8.79 -19.17 -27.49
N ALA A 193 7.92 -20.11 -27.82
CA ALA A 193 7.93 -21.41 -27.17
C ALA A 193 9.10 -22.30 -27.60
N ILE A 194 9.58 -22.16 -28.84
CA ILE A 194 10.70 -22.96 -29.37
C ILE A 194 11.99 -22.60 -28.64
N PHE A 195 12.31 -21.30 -28.51
CA PHE A 195 13.52 -20.87 -27.80
C PHE A 195 13.47 -21.24 -26.31
N VAL A 196 12.30 -21.14 -25.68
CA VAL A 196 12.13 -21.59 -24.29
C VAL A 196 12.39 -23.10 -24.16
N ALA A 197 11.90 -23.92 -25.10
CA ALA A 197 12.16 -25.36 -25.12
C ALA A 197 13.65 -25.71 -25.37
N GLN A 198 14.39 -24.81 -26.03
CA GLN A 198 15.84 -24.94 -26.25
C GLN A 198 16.70 -24.49 -25.04
N GLY A 199 16.06 -24.10 -23.93
CA GLY A 199 16.74 -23.71 -22.69
C GLY A 199 16.77 -22.22 -22.41
N GLU A 200 16.15 -21.39 -23.26
CA GLU A 200 16.11 -19.93 -23.09
C GLU A 200 14.99 -19.47 -22.14
N TRP A 201 14.93 -20.08 -20.96
CA TRP A 201 13.87 -19.88 -19.96
C TRP A 201 13.76 -18.44 -19.45
N TRP A 202 14.84 -17.65 -19.54
CA TRP A 202 14.82 -16.25 -19.13
C TRP A 202 13.79 -15.42 -19.91
N ARG A 203 13.48 -15.81 -21.16
CA ARG A 203 12.48 -15.15 -22.03
C ARG A 203 11.10 -15.07 -21.38
N ILE A 204 10.76 -16.00 -20.47
CA ILE A 204 9.51 -15.98 -19.70
C ILE A 204 9.38 -14.69 -18.87
N PHE A 205 10.50 -14.16 -18.37
CA PHE A 205 10.52 -12.96 -17.53
C PHE A 205 11.03 -11.73 -18.28
N THR A 206 12.09 -11.87 -19.09
CA THR A 206 12.78 -10.74 -19.71
C THR A 206 11.95 -10.09 -20.83
N SER A 207 11.08 -10.84 -21.50
CA SER A 207 10.18 -10.31 -22.54
C SER A 207 9.31 -9.15 -22.03
N ALA A 208 9.02 -9.11 -20.73
CA ALA A 208 8.25 -8.04 -20.10
C ALA A 208 8.95 -6.67 -20.04
N PHE A 209 10.24 -6.59 -20.39
CA PHE A 209 11.03 -5.35 -20.32
C PHE A 209 11.36 -4.75 -21.71
N PHE A 210 11.10 -5.49 -22.79
CA PHE A 210 11.33 -5.04 -24.18
C PHE A 210 10.02 -4.58 -24.82
N HIS A 211 10.09 -3.65 -25.79
CA HIS A 211 8.91 -3.02 -26.37
C HIS A 211 9.04 -2.82 -27.88
N LEU A 212 7.96 -3.10 -28.60
CA LEU A 212 7.86 -3.07 -30.08
C LEU A 212 7.67 -1.68 -30.70
N GLY A 213 8.02 -0.62 -29.97
CA GLY A 213 7.92 0.77 -30.44
C GLY A 213 7.75 1.80 -29.30
N PRO A 214 7.97 3.10 -29.60
CA PRO A 214 7.94 4.17 -28.61
C PRO A 214 6.55 4.40 -28.01
N ILE A 215 5.48 4.28 -28.81
CA ILE A 215 4.12 4.47 -28.30
C ILE A 215 3.72 3.28 -27.40
N HIS A 216 4.13 2.07 -27.77
CA HIS A 216 3.93 0.88 -26.95
C HIS A 216 4.60 1.03 -25.59
N LEU A 217 5.86 1.46 -25.57
CA LEU A 217 6.60 1.75 -24.34
C LEU A 217 5.88 2.83 -23.52
N ALA A 218 5.59 3.99 -24.12
CA ALA A 218 4.97 5.12 -23.41
C ALA A 218 3.64 4.74 -22.76
N PHE A 219 2.78 4.00 -23.47
CA PHE A 219 1.51 3.53 -22.94
C PHE A 219 1.72 2.57 -21.76
N ASN A 220 2.57 1.55 -21.88
CA ASN A 220 2.84 0.63 -20.78
C ASN A 220 3.40 1.36 -19.56
N MET A 221 4.37 2.25 -19.75
CA MET A 221 4.99 2.98 -18.63
C MET A 221 4.00 3.93 -17.95
N TYR A 222 3.10 4.55 -18.71
CA TYR A 222 2.02 5.37 -18.15
C TYR A 222 1.07 4.55 -17.28
N VAL A 223 0.63 3.39 -17.77
CA VAL A 223 -0.30 2.52 -17.02
C VAL A 223 0.39 1.93 -15.79
N LEU A 224 1.65 1.50 -15.94
CA LEU A 224 2.46 0.99 -14.83
C LEU A 224 2.69 2.07 -13.77
N TYR A 225 2.95 3.31 -14.18
CA TYR A 225 3.04 4.43 -13.24
C TYR A 225 1.75 4.63 -12.44
N LEU A 226 0.58 4.56 -13.08
CA LEU A 226 -0.69 4.77 -12.40
C LEU A 226 -1.03 3.63 -11.42
N TYR A 227 -0.97 2.39 -11.90
CA TYR A 227 -1.47 1.24 -11.14
C TYR A 227 -0.37 0.51 -10.36
N GLY A 228 0.83 0.40 -10.94
CA GLY A 228 1.99 -0.16 -10.26
C GLY A 228 2.32 0.60 -8.98
N SER A 229 2.32 1.94 -9.03
CA SER A 229 2.54 2.77 -7.84
C SER A 229 1.51 2.53 -6.73
N VAL A 230 0.25 2.26 -7.09
CA VAL A 230 -0.81 1.98 -6.12
C VAL A 230 -0.59 0.61 -5.49
N VAL A 231 -0.31 -0.41 -6.29
CA VAL A 231 -0.08 -1.78 -5.80
C VAL A 231 1.19 -1.84 -4.96
N GLU A 232 2.26 -1.15 -5.35
CA GLU A 232 3.49 -1.04 -4.56
C GLU A 232 3.23 -0.41 -3.19
N ARG A 233 2.38 0.63 -3.11
CA ARG A 233 1.97 1.19 -1.81
C ARG A 233 1.14 0.22 -0.97
N MET A 234 0.34 -0.63 -1.61
CA MET A 234 -0.54 -1.57 -0.93
C MET A 234 0.17 -2.82 -0.40
N TYR A 235 1.18 -3.29 -1.12
CA TYR A 235 1.88 -4.55 -0.84
C TYR A 235 3.32 -4.36 -0.36
N GLY A 236 3.89 -3.17 -0.56
CA GLY A 236 5.31 -2.89 -0.36
C GLY A 236 6.16 -3.31 -1.57
N PRO A 237 7.43 -2.86 -1.63
CA PRO A 237 8.29 -3.01 -2.80
C PRO A 237 8.63 -4.47 -3.14
N ILE A 238 8.96 -5.29 -2.15
CA ILE A 238 9.38 -6.69 -2.35
C ILE A 238 8.23 -7.53 -2.92
N GLU A 239 7.06 -7.42 -2.29
CA GLU A 239 5.88 -8.17 -2.73
C GLU A 239 5.38 -7.68 -4.09
N TYR A 240 5.41 -6.38 -4.34
CA TYR A 240 5.06 -5.85 -5.65
C TYR A 240 6.00 -6.34 -6.76
N ALA A 241 7.31 -6.42 -6.51
CA ALA A 241 8.25 -7.01 -7.47
C ALA A 241 7.90 -8.47 -7.77
N ALA A 242 7.57 -9.27 -6.75
CA ALA A 242 7.15 -10.66 -6.93
C ALA A 242 5.84 -10.78 -7.72
N ILE A 243 4.84 -9.95 -7.39
CA ILE A 243 3.55 -9.88 -8.11
C ILE A 243 3.78 -9.56 -9.59
N TYR A 244 4.60 -8.54 -9.88
CA TYR A 244 4.91 -8.12 -11.24
C TYR A 244 5.57 -9.24 -12.05
N LEU A 245 6.60 -9.89 -11.49
CA LEU A 245 7.32 -10.96 -12.16
C LEU A 245 6.47 -12.23 -12.36
N LEU A 246 5.64 -12.59 -11.38
CA LEU A 246 4.71 -13.72 -11.53
C LEU A 246 3.63 -13.43 -12.58
N ALA A 247 3.11 -12.20 -12.63
CA ALA A 247 2.17 -11.79 -13.66
C ALA A 247 2.80 -11.80 -15.06
N ALA A 248 4.04 -11.30 -15.21
CA ALA A 248 4.81 -11.40 -16.43
C ALA A 248 4.95 -12.87 -16.88
N ALA A 249 5.39 -13.74 -15.97
CA ALA A 249 5.52 -15.16 -16.23
C ALA A 249 4.17 -15.82 -16.57
N GLY A 250 3.08 -15.44 -15.92
CA GLY A 250 1.73 -15.90 -16.25
C GLY A 250 1.34 -15.64 -17.70
N GLY A 251 1.63 -14.43 -18.20
CA GLY A 251 1.41 -14.08 -19.59
C GLY A 251 2.26 -14.91 -20.55
N SER A 252 3.56 -15.03 -20.25
CA SER A 252 4.50 -15.80 -21.05
C SER A 252 4.14 -17.29 -21.10
N VAL A 253 3.83 -17.90 -19.95
CA VAL A 253 3.46 -19.32 -19.82
C VAL A 253 2.17 -19.62 -20.59
N LEU A 254 1.16 -18.76 -20.50
CA LEU A 254 -0.08 -18.96 -21.27
C LEU A 254 0.18 -18.82 -22.78
N THR A 255 1.06 -17.90 -23.17
CA THR A 255 1.44 -17.71 -24.58
C THR A 255 2.11 -18.96 -25.14
N ILE A 256 3.13 -19.52 -24.46
CA ILE A 256 3.80 -20.73 -24.96
C ILE A 256 2.90 -21.97 -24.94
N LEU A 257 1.86 -22.00 -24.09
CA LEU A 257 0.89 -23.12 -24.04
C LEU A 257 -0.14 -23.09 -25.15
N ILE A 258 -0.60 -21.89 -25.55
CA ILE A 258 -1.76 -21.72 -26.44
C ILE A 258 -1.35 -21.25 -27.84
N ASP A 259 -0.32 -20.41 -27.93
CA ASP A 259 0.14 -19.80 -29.17
C ASP A 259 1.67 -19.91 -29.30
N PRO A 260 2.20 -21.13 -29.52
CA PRO A 260 3.63 -21.40 -29.46
C PRO A 260 4.44 -20.73 -30.58
N ALA A 261 3.79 -20.34 -31.68
CA ALA A 261 4.42 -19.62 -32.79
C ALA A 261 4.52 -18.11 -32.53
N GLN A 262 3.83 -17.58 -31.52
CA GLN A 262 3.80 -16.16 -31.24
C GLN A 262 5.18 -15.65 -30.81
N PHE A 263 5.50 -14.46 -31.31
CA PHE A 263 6.56 -13.62 -30.79
C PHE A 263 5.93 -12.44 -30.07
N ALA A 264 6.27 -12.24 -28.80
CA ALA A 264 5.76 -11.11 -28.04
C ALA A 264 6.83 -10.49 -27.11
N ALA A 265 6.66 -9.21 -26.84
CA ALA A 265 7.43 -8.46 -25.86
C ALA A 265 6.55 -7.32 -25.35
N GLY A 266 6.75 -6.93 -24.09
CA GLY A 266 6.05 -5.81 -23.48
C GLY A 266 5.68 -6.07 -22.03
N ALA A 267 5.68 -5.00 -21.23
CA ALA A 267 5.24 -5.05 -19.84
C ALA A 267 3.74 -5.36 -19.68
N SER A 268 2.99 -5.38 -20.77
CA SER A 268 1.52 -5.43 -20.75
C SER A 268 0.97 -6.68 -20.06
N GLY A 269 1.59 -7.86 -20.23
CA GLY A 269 1.18 -9.06 -19.48
C GLY A 269 1.25 -8.85 -17.96
N ALA A 270 2.37 -8.29 -17.48
CA ALA A 270 2.53 -7.96 -16.07
C ALA A 270 1.52 -6.89 -15.60
N ILE A 271 1.29 -5.87 -16.43
CA ILE A 271 0.32 -4.81 -16.16
C ILE A 271 -1.11 -5.37 -16.07
N PHE A 272 -1.50 -6.28 -16.95
CA PHE A 272 -2.79 -6.97 -16.86
C PHE A 272 -2.93 -7.74 -15.56
N GLY A 273 -1.85 -8.35 -15.05
CA GLY A 273 -1.85 -8.95 -13.73
C GLY A 273 -1.98 -7.93 -12.60
N VAL A 274 -1.29 -6.79 -12.67
CA VAL A 274 -1.46 -5.68 -11.72
C VAL A 274 -2.93 -5.20 -11.71
N ILE A 275 -3.56 -5.06 -12.88
CA ILE A 275 -4.98 -4.70 -13.01
C ILE A 275 -5.89 -5.80 -12.46
N GLY A 276 -5.63 -7.07 -12.77
CA GLY A 276 -6.40 -8.22 -12.29
C GLY A 276 -6.37 -8.34 -10.78
N LEU A 277 -5.18 -8.21 -10.18
CA LEU A 277 -5.00 -8.15 -8.74
C LEU A 277 -5.80 -7.00 -8.15
N THR A 278 -5.66 -5.80 -8.71
CA THR A 278 -6.36 -4.60 -8.24
C THR A 278 -7.88 -4.76 -8.31
N PHE A 279 -8.40 -5.34 -9.40
CA PHE A 279 -9.82 -5.63 -9.56
C PHE A 279 -10.34 -6.58 -8.48
N VAL A 280 -9.66 -7.72 -8.27
CA VAL A 280 -10.10 -8.71 -7.26
C VAL A 280 -9.99 -8.13 -5.85
N VAL A 281 -8.89 -7.45 -5.53
CA VAL A 281 -8.67 -6.81 -4.22
C VAL A 281 -9.73 -5.74 -3.94
N SER A 282 -10.13 -4.95 -4.95
CA SER A 282 -11.19 -3.95 -4.84
C SER A 282 -12.54 -4.52 -4.42
N ARG A 283 -12.78 -5.81 -4.68
CA ARG A 283 -14.02 -6.51 -4.33
C ARG A 283 -13.87 -7.37 -3.09
N ARG A 284 -12.84 -8.23 -3.06
CA ARG A 284 -12.63 -9.24 -2.01
C ARG A 284 -12.10 -8.64 -0.70
N HIS A 285 -11.29 -7.60 -0.80
CA HIS A 285 -10.58 -6.97 0.31
C HIS A 285 -10.98 -5.49 0.49
N HIS A 286 -12.13 -5.07 -0.04
CA HIS A 286 -12.62 -3.70 -0.01
C HIS A 286 -12.57 -3.05 1.39
N ALA A 287 -12.93 -3.81 2.43
CA ALA A 287 -13.02 -3.34 3.81
C ALA A 287 -11.67 -2.85 4.38
N VAL A 288 -10.55 -3.42 3.91
CA VAL A 288 -9.21 -3.03 4.37
C VAL A 288 -8.58 -1.92 3.54
N LEU A 289 -9.18 -1.51 2.42
CA LEU A 289 -8.62 -0.48 1.55
C LEU A 289 -8.81 0.95 2.10
N GLY A 290 -7.83 1.83 1.90
CA GLY A 290 -7.90 3.25 2.23
C GLY A 290 -8.75 4.02 1.23
N ARG A 291 -9.16 5.26 1.57
CA ARG A 291 -10.04 6.09 0.72
C ARG A 291 -9.43 6.37 -0.67
N GLU A 292 -8.14 6.67 -0.74
CA GLU A 292 -7.43 6.95 -1.99
C GLU A 292 -7.35 5.71 -2.88
N ALA A 293 -6.94 4.57 -2.31
CA ALA A 293 -6.91 3.28 -2.98
C ALA A 293 -8.31 2.91 -3.51
N ARG A 294 -9.36 3.12 -2.73
CA ARG A 294 -10.75 2.92 -3.18
C ARG A 294 -11.16 3.85 -4.32
N ALA A 295 -10.79 5.13 -4.26
CA ALA A 295 -11.12 6.10 -5.30
C ALA A 295 -10.45 5.74 -6.64
N MET A 296 -9.17 5.36 -6.62
CA MET A 296 -8.45 4.91 -7.81
C MET A 296 -8.98 3.58 -8.33
N MET A 297 -9.33 2.65 -7.43
CA MET A 297 -9.88 1.33 -7.82
C MET A 297 -11.33 1.39 -8.27
N GLY A 298 -12.09 2.44 -7.94
CA GLY A 298 -13.49 2.57 -8.37
C GLY A 298 -13.66 2.51 -9.90
N GLY A 299 -12.65 2.95 -10.65
CA GLY A 299 -12.62 2.88 -12.11
C GLY A 299 -11.96 1.63 -12.71
N VAL A 300 -11.37 0.74 -11.89
CA VAL A 300 -10.54 -0.37 -12.40
C VAL A 300 -11.34 -1.35 -13.27
N GLY A 301 -12.63 -1.55 -12.99
CA GLY A 301 -13.50 -2.41 -13.80
C GLY A 301 -13.74 -1.86 -15.20
N THR A 302 -14.04 -0.56 -15.32
CA THR A 302 -14.19 0.11 -16.62
C THR A 302 -12.89 0.08 -17.40
N TYR A 303 -11.76 0.32 -16.72
CA TYR A 303 -10.45 0.26 -17.33
C TYR A 303 -10.09 -1.15 -17.83
N LEU A 304 -10.38 -2.18 -17.03
CA LEU A 304 -10.20 -3.58 -17.43
C LEU A 304 -11.04 -3.93 -18.66
N ILE A 305 -12.29 -3.49 -18.74
CA ILE A 305 -13.13 -3.68 -19.94
C ILE A 305 -12.48 -3.03 -21.16
N PHE A 306 -12.05 -1.77 -21.04
CA PHE A 306 -11.36 -1.08 -22.13
C PHE A 306 -10.10 -1.84 -22.59
N LEU A 307 -9.28 -2.29 -21.66
CA LEU A 307 -8.08 -3.08 -21.93
C LEU A 307 -8.39 -4.42 -22.62
N LEU A 308 -9.45 -5.12 -22.20
CA LEU A 308 -9.88 -6.37 -22.83
C LEU A 308 -10.42 -6.14 -24.24
N VAL A 309 -11.26 -5.13 -24.44
CA VAL A 309 -11.73 -4.75 -25.78
C VAL A 309 -10.55 -4.44 -26.68
N PHE A 310 -9.61 -3.63 -26.20
CA PHE A 310 -8.40 -3.31 -26.94
C PHE A 310 -7.57 -4.57 -27.29
N THR A 311 -7.45 -5.51 -26.35
CA THR A 311 -6.72 -6.78 -26.53
C THR A 311 -7.27 -7.63 -27.67
N PHE A 312 -8.59 -7.74 -27.77
CA PHE A 312 -9.22 -8.61 -28.76
C PHE A 312 -9.59 -7.88 -30.06
N ALA A 313 -9.73 -6.56 -30.03
CA ALA A 313 -10.11 -5.76 -31.20
C ALA A 313 -8.91 -5.38 -32.08
N VAL A 314 -7.68 -5.36 -31.53
CA VAL A 314 -6.50 -4.93 -32.28
C VAL A 314 -5.63 -6.12 -32.68
N PRO A 315 -5.43 -6.38 -33.99
CA PRO A 315 -4.58 -7.45 -34.47
C PRO A 315 -3.11 -7.28 -34.05
N GLY A 316 -2.41 -8.40 -33.85
CA GLY A 316 -0.98 -8.42 -33.48
C GLY A 316 -0.70 -8.27 -31.98
N ILE A 317 -1.72 -8.07 -31.15
CA ILE A 317 -1.59 -8.12 -29.69
C ILE A 317 -1.59 -9.57 -29.21
N SER A 318 -0.63 -9.93 -28.35
CA SER A 318 -0.64 -11.21 -27.65
C SER A 318 -1.75 -11.22 -26.58
N TRP A 319 -2.94 -11.65 -26.99
CA TRP A 319 -4.07 -11.80 -26.08
C TRP A 319 -3.80 -12.85 -25.00
N THR A 320 -3.05 -13.91 -25.33
CA THR A 320 -2.60 -14.92 -24.36
C THR A 320 -1.72 -14.31 -23.27
N GLY A 321 -0.82 -13.39 -23.64
CA GLY A 321 0.02 -12.65 -22.69
C GLY A 321 -0.83 -11.84 -21.70
N HIS A 322 -1.82 -11.12 -22.21
CA HIS A 322 -2.73 -10.32 -21.39
C HIS A 322 -3.60 -11.16 -20.47
N ILE A 323 -4.23 -12.22 -20.99
CA ILE A 323 -5.10 -13.10 -20.20
C ILE A 323 -4.31 -13.89 -19.17
N GLY A 324 -3.13 -14.41 -19.51
CA GLY A 324 -2.28 -15.16 -18.58
C GLY A 324 -1.84 -14.31 -17.40
N GLY A 325 -1.40 -13.07 -17.67
CA GLY A 325 -1.07 -12.11 -16.62
C GLY A 325 -2.28 -11.75 -15.76
N LEU A 326 -3.43 -11.46 -16.38
CA LEU A 326 -4.68 -11.16 -15.69
C LEU A 326 -5.10 -12.27 -14.72
N LEU A 327 -5.03 -13.53 -15.15
CA LEU A 327 -5.39 -14.70 -14.35
C LEU A 327 -4.47 -14.86 -13.14
N VAL A 328 -3.15 -14.74 -13.33
CA VAL A 328 -2.19 -14.80 -12.21
C VAL A 328 -2.42 -13.66 -11.23
N GLY A 329 -2.59 -12.44 -11.73
CA GLY A 329 -2.89 -11.28 -10.91
C GLY A 329 -4.18 -11.45 -10.10
N ALA A 330 -5.25 -11.90 -10.74
CA ALA A 330 -6.54 -12.17 -10.09
C ALA A 330 -6.42 -13.26 -9.01
N LEU A 331 -5.66 -14.33 -9.29
CA LEU A 331 -5.40 -15.41 -8.34
C LEU A 331 -4.62 -14.91 -7.11
N LEU A 332 -3.57 -14.12 -7.32
CA LEU A 332 -2.82 -13.48 -6.24
C LEU A 332 -3.72 -12.54 -5.43
N GLY A 333 -4.51 -11.70 -6.10
CA GLY A 333 -5.45 -10.78 -5.45
C GLY A 333 -6.59 -11.46 -4.68
N LEU A 334 -6.93 -12.70 -5.02
CA LEU A 334 -7.93 -13.50 -4.31
C LEU A 334 -7.43 -13.99 -2.94
N PHE A 335 -6.15 -14.35 -2.86
CA PHE A 335 -5.56 -14.98 -1.69
C PHE A 335 -4.69 -14.02 -0.84
N LEU A 336 -4.16 -12.95 -1.43
CA LEU A 336 -3.25 -12.02 -0.75
C LEU A 336 -3.98 -10.74 -0.33
N PRO A 337 -4.32 -10.57 0.96
CA PRO A 337 -4.77 -9.28 1.46
C PRO A 337 -3.62 -8.24 1.37
N PRO A 338 -3.94 -6.96 1.10
CA PRO A 338 -2.98 -5.86 1.18
C PRO A 338 -2.30 -5.76 2.56
N THR A 339 -1.01 -5.41 2.60
CA THR A 339 -0.20 -5.34 3.83
C THR A 339 -0.07 -3.92 4.38
N GLY A 340 -0.21 -2.89 3.53
CA GLY A 340 0.13 -1.50 3.84
C GLY A 340 -1.04 -0.54 4.10
N VAL A 341 -2.21 -1.02 4.56
CA VAL A 341 -3.39 -0.14 4.65
C VAL A 341 -3.79 0.13 6.10
N ALA A 342 -3.49 1.35 6.57
CA ALA A 342 -4.10 1.88 7.79
C ALA A 342 -5.63 1.93 7.59
N THR A 343 -6.35 1.09 8.32
CA THR A 343 -7.82 1.05 8.26
C THR A 343 -8.42 2.31 8.88
N LEU A 344 -9.62 2.71 8.42
CA LEU A 344 -10.41 3.77 9.07
C LEU A 344 -10.69 3.47 10.55
N ALA A 345 -10.83 2.18 10.89
CA ALA A 345 -10.94 1.74 12.28
C ALA A 345 -9.66 2.05 13.08
N GLY A 346 -8.47 1.90 12.49
CA GLY A 346 -7.20 2.28 13.12
C GLY A 346 -6.98 3.80 13.23
N MET A 347 -7.64 4.60 12.38
CA MET A 347 -7.53 6.07 12.44
C MET A 347 -8.28 6.70 13.62
N TRP A 348 -9.30 6.03 14.16
CA TRP A 348 -10.14 6.53 15.26
C TRP A 348 -10.09 5.65 16.53
N ARG A 349 -9.38 4.51 16.49
CA ARG A 349 -9.09 3.72 17.69
C ARG A 349 -7.89 4.29 18.41
N THR A 350 -7.96 4.27 19.74
CA THR A 350 -6.87 4.60 20.65
C THR A 350 -5.58 3.88 20.24
N PRO A 351 -4.42 4.56 20.25
CA PRO A 351 -3.14 3.88 20.22
C PRO A 351 -2.91 3.22 21.59
N THR A 352 -3.68 2.18 21.91
CA THR A 352 -3.35 1.25 22.98
C THR A 352 -2.43 0.18 22.42
N GLY A 353 -1.28 0.55 21.83
CA GLY A 353 -0.20 -0.38 21.44
C GLY A 353 -0.51 -1.53 20.47
N GLU A 354 -1.77 -1.84 20.18
CA GLU A 354 -2.19 -2.96 19.36
C GLU A 354 -2.49 -2.45 17.96
N GLN A 355 -1.45 -2.51 17.13
CA GLN A 355 -1.66 -2.64 15.70
C GLN A 355 -2.55 -3.88 15.49
N LEU A 356 -3.80 -3.67 15.07
CA LEU A 356 -4.62 -4.74 14.52
C LEU A 356 -3.91 -5.27 13.27
N HIS A 357 -3.07 -6.29 13.48
CA HIS A 357 -2.49 -7.12 12.46
C HIS A 357 -3.63 -7.86 11.74
N SER A 358 -4.27 -7.23 10.76
CA SER A 358 -4.97 -7.97 9.71
C SER A 358 -3.97 -8.41 8.64
N SER A 359 -2.81 -8.93 9.04
CA SER A 359 -1.80 -9.45 8.14
C SER A 359 -1.92 -10.97 8.13
N MET A 360 -2.26 -11.54 6.98
CA MET A 360 -2.00 -12.96 6.73
C MET A 360 -0.55 -13.25 7.10
N ALA A 361 -0.32 -14.28 7.92
CA ALA A 361 1.01 -14.61 8.44
C ALA A 361 2.01 -14.79 7.28
N LEU A 362 3.25 -14.32 7.46
CA LEU A 362 4.29 -14.38 6.42
C LEU A 362 4.45 -15.78 5.79
N PRO A 363 4.44 -16.90 6.54
CA PRO A 363 4.51 -18.24 5.94
C PRO A 363 3.35 -18.55 4.98
N ALA A 364 2.14 -18.10 5.29
CA ALA A 364 0.99 -18.27 4.41
C ALA A 364 1.11 -17.43 3.14
N ARG A 365 1.70 -16.22 3.21
CA ARG A 365 1.99 -15.40 2.02
C ARG A 365 2.99 -16.08 1.11
N ILE A 366 4.08 -16.58 1.70
CA ILE A 366 5.11 -17.35 0.98
C ILE A 366 4.48 -18.57 0.30
N ALA A 367 3.60 -19.31 0.99
CA ALA A 367 2.92 -20.46 0.41
C ALA A 367 2.06 -20.10 -0.81
N VAL A 368 1.36 -18.96 -0.79
CA VAL A 368 0.59 -18.48 -1.96
C VAL A 368 1.52 -18.17 -3.13
N TYR A 369 2.59 -17.41 -2.91
CA TYR A 369 3.55 -17.08 -3.98
C TYR A 369 4.23 -18.35 -4.54
N ALA A 370 4.64 -19.27 -3.66
CA ALA A 370 5.25 -20.55 -4.05
C ALA A 370 4.26 -21.43 -4.82
N GLY A 371 2.99 -21.46 -4.42
CA GLY A 371 1.94 -22.19 -5.13
C GLY A 371 1.72 -21.67 -6.54
N VAL A 372 1.65 -20.34 -6.71
CA VAL A 372 1.55 -19.71 -8.05
C VAL A 372 2.81 -20.00 -8.88
N ALA A 373 4.00 -19.88 -8.31
CA ALA A 373 5.24 -20.21 -9.00
C ALA A 373 5.27 -21.68 -9.45
N ALA A 374 4.84 -22.62 -8.60
CA ALA A 374 4.75 -24.03 -8.94
C ALA A 374 3.77 -24.29 -10.10
N LEU A 375 2.61 -23.62 -10.11
CA LEU A 375 1.67 -23.70 -11.23
C LEU A 375 2.29 -23.22 -12.54
N LEU A 376 3.07 -22.14 -12.51
CA LEU A 376 3.75 -21.60 -13.69
C LEU A 376 4.89 -22.53 -14.16
N LEU A 377 5.62 -23.15 -13.24
CA LEU A 377 6.64 -24.15 -13.56
C LEU A 377 6.03 -25.38 -14.24
N VAL A 378 4.93 -25.91 -13.69
CA VAL A 378 4.20 -27.03 -14.29
C VAL A 378 3.65 -26.65 -15.66
N GLY A 379 3.07 -25.46 -15.80
CA GLY A 379 2.58 -24.95 -17.09
C GLY A 379 3.69 -24.84 -18.14
N SER A 380 4.86 -24.33 -17.74
CA SER A 380 6.04 -24.25 -18.60
C SER A 380 6.52 -25.62 -19.04
N TRP A 381 6.62 -26.57 -18.09
CA TRP A 381 7.00 -27.95 -18.35
C TRP A 381 6.06 -28.62 -19.37
N VAL A 382 4.75 -28.49 -19.16
CA VAL A 382 3.73 -29.04 -20.08
C VAL A 382 3.84 -28.42 -21.48
N ALA A 383 4.12 -27.12 -21.58
CA ALA A 383 4.31 -26.46 -22.86
C ALA A 383 5.53 -27.01 -23.62
N ILE A 384 6.65 -27.19 -22.91
CA ILE A 384 7.91 -27.68 -23.48
C ILE A 384 7.77 -29.14 -23.93
N GLU A 385 7.21 -30.01 -23.09
CA GLU A 385 6.99 -31.43 -23.42
C GLU A 385 6.16 -31.61 -24.70
N ARG A 386 5.15 -30.76 -24.92
CA ARG A 386 4.32 -30.80 -26.15
C ARG A 386 5.06 -30.40 -27.42
N LEU A 387 6.20 -29.72 -27.31
CA LEU A 387 6.99 -29.26 -28.44
C LEU A 387 8.13 -30.23 -28.78
N VAL A 388 8.59 -31.00 -27.80
CA VAL A 388 9.75 -31.90 -27.92
C VAL A 388 9.35 -33.37 -28.05
N GLY A 389 8.20 -33.77 -27.49
CA GLY A 389 7.63 -35.11 -27.63
C GLY A 389 6.67 -35.24 -28.80
#